data_AF-A0A357V5K1-F1
#
_entry.id   AF-A0A357V5K1-F1
#
_cell.length_a   1.000
_cell.length_b   1.000
_cell.length_c   1.000
_cell.angle_alpha   90.00
_cell.angle_beta   90.00
_cell.angle_gamma   90.00
#
_symmetry.space_group_name_H-M   'P 1'
#
loop_
_entity.id
_entity.type
_entity.pdbx_description
1 polymer ?
#
loop_
_entity_poly.entity_id
_entity_poly.type
_entity_poly.pdbx_seq_one_letter_code
_entity_poly.pdbx_strand_id
1 'polypeptide(L)' 'AGAMARPVWTMVTRVPDWRWMLDRSDTPWYPTMRLFRQPAAGDWNGVAGEVATALREFVDN' A
#
# COMPACT_ATOMS: atom_id res chain seq x y z
N ALA A 1 -6.87 -5.16 11.21
CA ALA A 1 -5.43 -4.82 11.31
C ALA A 1 -5.19 -3.34 11.64
N GLY A 2 -5.84 -2.37 10.98
CA GLY A 2 -5.62 -0.92 11.23
C GLY A 2 -5.92 -0.39 12.65
N ALA A 3 -6.71 -1.09 13.46
CA ALA A 3 -7.04 -0.69 14.83
C ALA A 3 -5.94 -0.98 15.87
N MET A 4 -4.95 -1.83 15.53
CA MET A 4 -3.91 -2.25 16.49
C MET A 4 -2.59 -1.47 16.36
N ALA A 5 -2.59 -0.35 15.63
CA ALA A 5 -1.39 0.47 15.37
C ALA A 5 -0.20 -0.31 14.79
N ARG A 6 -0.45 -1.46 14.16
CA ARG A 6 0.58 -2.22 13.45
C ARG A 6 0.77 -1.67 12.03
N PRO A 7 1.99 -1.71 11.48
CA PRO A 7 2.20 -1.45 10.06
C PRO A 7 1.33 -2.38 9.20
N VAL A 8 0.63 -1.80 8.23
CA VAL A 8 -0.21 -2.55 7.29
C VAL A 8 0.15 -2.12 5.87
N TRP A 9 0.32 -3.09 4.97
CA TRP A 9 0.51 -2.83 3.54
C TRP A 9 -0.75 -3.24 2.78
N THR A 10 -1.20 -2.41 1.84
CA THR A 10 -2.38 -2.69 1.04
C THR A 10 -2.14 -2.37 -0.41
N MET A 11 -2.44 -3.34 -1.27
CA MET A 11 -2.38 -3.20 -2.70
C MET A 11 -3.71 -2.66 -3.21
N VAL A 12 -3.66 -1.60 -4.02
CA VAL A 12 -4.85 -0.95 -4.58
C VAL A 12 -4.76 -0.85 -6.09
N THR A 13 -5.92 -0.90 -6.75
CA THR A 13 -6.02 -0.79 -8.20
C THR A 13 -5.55 0.57 -8.70
N ARG A 14 -5.24 0.68 -10.00
CA ARG A 14 -4.81 1.94 -10.62
C ARG A 14 -5.83 3.06 -10.46
N VAL A 15 -7.12 2.70 -10.56
CA VAL A 15 -8.29 3.57 -10.34
C VAL A 15 -9.02 3.03 -9.12
N PRO A 16 -8.62 3.47 -7.91
CA PRO A 16 -9.23 2.98 -6.69
C PRO A 16 -10.50 3.78 -6.36
N ASP A 17 -11.28 3.26 -5.41
CA ASP A 17 -12.37 4.04 -4.82
C ASP A 17 -11.85 5.20 -3.96
N TRP A 18 -12.75 6.13 -3.61
CA TRP A 18 -12.42 7.38 -2.92
C TRP A 18 -11.69 7.19 -1.58
N ARG A 19 -11.80 6.03 -0.92
CA ARG A 19 -11.15 5.73 0.36
C ARG A 19 -9.65 5.54 0.24
N TRP A 20 -9.13 5.35 -0.96
CA TRP A 20 -7.69 5.11 -1.15
C TRP A 20 -6.95 6.29 -1.75
N MET A 21 -7.67 7.37 -2.08
CA MET A 21 -7.12 8.61 -2.61
C MET A 21 -6.32 8.37 -3.91
N LEU A 22 -5.84 9.42 -4.58
CA LEU A 22 -5.11 9.29 -5.85
C LEU A 22 -3.62 9.62 -5.69
N ASP A 23 -3.31 10.72 -5.01
CA ASP A 23 -1.96 11.29 -5.00
C ASP A 23 -1.24 11.11 -3.66
N ARG A 24 -1.44 9.95 -3.03
CA ARG A 24 -0.78 9.58 -1.78
C ARG A 24 -0.61 8.07 -1.62
N SER A 25 0.34 7.71 -0.77
CA SER A 25 0.72 6.34 -0.41
C SER A 25 0.31 5.97 1.02
N ASP A 26 -0.45 6.82 1.70
CA ASP A 26 -1.02 6.61 3.02
C ASP A 26 -2.53 6.95 3.00
N THR A 27 -3.21 6.80 4.14
CA THR A 27 -4.67 6.87 4.20
C THR A 27 -5.10 7.59 5.49
N PRO A 28 -5.86 8.71 5.44
CA PRO A 28 -6.22 9.48 6.63
C PRO A 28 -7.02 8.71 7.68
N TRP A 29 -7.63 7.59 7.29
CA TRP A 29 -8.42 6.73 8.17
C TRP A 29 -7.57 5.72 8.94
N TYR A 30 -6.38 5.36 8.42
CA TYR A 30 -5.46 4.39 9.04
C TYR A 30 -4.01 4.88 8.92
N PRO A 31 -3.52 5.71 9.86
CA PRO A 31 -2.21 6.34 9.75
C PRO A 31 -1.01 5.38 9.68
N THR A 32 -1.14 4.14 10.16
CA THR A 32 -0.08 3.13 10.10
C THR A 32 -0.08 2.30 8.82
N MET A 33 -0.97 2.63 7.87
CA MET A 33 -1.16 1.86 6.65
C MET A 33 -0.52 2.54 5.45
N ARG A 34 0.22 1.77 4.67
CA ARG A 34 0.85 2.18 3.42
C ARG A 34 0.17 1.50 2.23
N LEU A 35 -0.20 2.31 1.25
CA LEU A 35 -0.85 1.95 0.00
C LEU A 35 0.19 1.74 -1.09
N PHE A 36 0.05 0.65 -1.84
CA PHE A 36 0.82 0.35 -3.04
C PHE A 36 -0.15 0.29 -4.20
N ARG A 37 0.02 1.18 -5.18
CA ARG A 37 -0.92 1.38 -6.27
C ARG A 37 -0.37 0.79 -7.54
N GLN A 38 -1.23 0.09 -8.29
CA GLN A 38 -0.86 -0.37 -9.62
C GLN A 38 -0.34 0.79 -10.48
N PRO A 39 0.86 0.67 -11.09
CA PRO A 39 1.36 1.66 -12.04
C PRO A 39 0.54 1.64 -13.33
N ALA A 40 0.09 0.45 -13.75
CA ALA A 40 -0.82 0.20 -14.87
C ALA A 40 -1.92 -0.78 -14.48
N ALA A 41 -3.11 -0.65 -15.07
CA ALA A 41 -4.23 -1.56 -14.78
C ALA A 41 -3.83 -3.02 -15.07
N GLY A 42 -3.99 -3.89 -14.08
CA GLY A 42 -3.65 -5.31 -14.19
C GLY A 42 -2.21 -5.66 -13.81
N ASP A 43 -1.31 -4.69 -13.62
CA ASP A 43 0.06 -4.94 -13.19
C ASP A 43 0.15 -5.18 -11.68
N TRP A 44 -0.30 -6.37 -11.25
CA TRP A 44 -0.16 -6.81 -9.86
C TRP A 44 1.25 -7.32 -9.53
N ASN A 45 1.99 -7.78 -10.53
CA ASN A 45 3.36 -8.26 -10.33
C ASN A 45 4.29 -7.11 -9.93
N GLY A 46 4.17 -5.95 -10.57
CA GLY A 46 4.90 -4.74 -10.18
C GLY A 46 4.60 -4.34 -8.74
N VAL A 47 3.32 -4.27 -8.38
CA VAL A 47 2.87 -3.93 -7.01
C VAL A 47 3.39 -4.93 -5.98
N ALA A 48 3.33 -6.23 -6.27
CA ALA A 48 3.85 -7.26 -5.37
C ALA A 48 5.37 -7.13 -5.18
N GLY A 49 6.11 -6.77 -6.24
CA GLY A 49 7.53 -6.46 -6.16
C GLY A 49 7.84 -5.29 -5.23
N GLU A 50 7.08 -4.18 -5.35
CA GLU A 50 7.23 -3.02 -4.45
C GLU A 50 6.93 -3.38 -2.99
N VAL A 51 5.88 -4.17 -2.76
CA VAL A 51 5.52 -4.66 -1.42
C VAL A 51 6.63 -5.54 -0.84
N ALA A 52 7.20 -6.44 -1.63
CA ALA A 52 8.29 -7.33 -1.20
C ALA A 52 9.56 -6.54 -0.83
N THR A 53 9.91 -5.52 -1.61
CA THR A 53 11.03 -4.62 -1.28
C THR A 53 10.78 -3.88 0.03
N ALA A 54 9.61 -3.26 0.19
CA ALA A 54 9.26 -2.54 1.41
C ALA A 54 9.20 -3.45 2.66
N LEU A 55 8.75 -4.69 2.49
CA LEU A 55 8.77 -5.73 3.52
C LEU A 55 10.19 -6.05 3.99
N ARG A 56 11.13 -6.19 3.05
CA ARG A 56 12.53 -6.49 3.36
C ARG A 56 13.17 -5.34 4.13
N GLU A 57 13.00 -4.11 3.65
CA GLU A 57 13.47 -2.90 4.33
C GLU A 57 12.90 -2.75 5.75
N PHE A 58 11.66 -3.19 5.98
CA PHE A 58 11.02 -3.15 7.29
C PHE A 58 11.55 -4.21 8.25
N VAL A 59 11.95 -5.38 7.75
CA VAL A 59 12.50 -6.46 8.58
C VAL A 59 13.98 -6.24 8.91
N ASP A 60 14.72 -5.62 7.98
CA ASP A 60 16.15 -5.37 8.13
C ASP A 60 16.47 -4.15 9.03
N ASN A 61 15.46 -3.34 9.39
CA ASN A 61 15.53 -2.24 10.37
C ASN A 61 15.04 -2.67 11.76
#